data_AF-A0A8S3YNE3-F1
#
_entry.id   AF-A0A8S3YNE3-F1
#
_cell.length_a   1.000
_cell.length_b   1.000
_cell.length_c   1.000
_cell.angle_alpha   90.00
_cell.angle_beta   90.00
_cell.angle_gamma   90.00
#
_symmetry.space_group_name_H-M   'P 1'
#
loop_
_entity.id
_entity.type
_entity.pdbx_description
1 polymer ?
#
loop_
_entity_poly.entity_id
_entity_poly.type
_entity_poly.pdbx_seq_one_letter_code
_entity_poly.pdbx_strand_id
1 'polypeptide(L)'
;MYGATTMTERRFVINLAAAMTVILVTSFLPGTYGEQIPSFAKLKTNYPGYAHYGGKVTNHELIDAIGCNTSMLLQDTSALRLSVALNRIGGAHSLGKELIRLSKYGRDSVTGRDDLQYIYHPIAYGPYLADKYGYPNVSKLHELDPVDTKK
;
A
#
# COMPACT_ATOMS: atom_id res chain seq x y z
N MET A 1 -8.66 -35.49 76.21
CA MET A 1 -9.46 -36.52 75.51
C MET A 1 -9.27 -36.32 74.01
N TYR A 2 -8.91 -37.41 73.31
CA TYR A 2 -8.96 -37.68 71.86
C TYR A 2 -9.72 -36.62 71.02
N GLY A 3 -9.21 -36.02 69.94
CA GLY A 3 -8.40 -36.54 68.84
C GLY A 3 -9.25 -36.54 67.56
N ALA A 4 -8.82 -35.85 66.50
CA ALA A 4 -9.05 -36.23 65.08
C ALA A 4 -8.51 -35.14 64.12
N THR A 5 -7.42 -35.51 63.47
CA THR A 5 -6.78 -34.86 62.33
C THR A 5 -7.52 -35.28 61.05
N THR A 6 -7.85 -34.35 60.15
CA THR A 6 -7.94 -34.64 58.71
C THR A 6 -7.40 -33.46 57.91
N MET A 7 -6.28 -33.72 57.24
CA MET A 7 -5.75 -32.95 56.12
C MET A 7 -6.82 -32.80 55.02
N THR A 8 -6.82 -31.70 54.27
CA THR A 8 -6.55 -31.72 52.81
C THR A 8 -6.48 -30.28 52.29
N GLU A 9 -5.33 -29.96 51.71
CA GLU A 9 -5.07 -29.03 50.61
C GLU A 9 -6.19 -28.07 50.17
N ARG A 10 -5.93 -26.77 50.23
CA ARG A 10 -5.51 -26.01 49.03
C ARG A 10 -5.11 -24.59 49.45
N ARG A 11 -3.81 -24.39 49.49
CA ARG A 11 -3.16 -23.08 49.38
C ARG A 11 -3.68 -22.42 48.10
N PHE A 12 -4.06 -21.15 48.12
CA PHE A 12 -3.53 -20.20 47.15
C PHE A 12 -3.76 -18.77 47.67
N VAL A 13 -2.64 -18.19 48.07
CA VAL A 13 -2.44 -16.80 48.42
C VAL A 13 -2.78 -15.95 47.19
N ILE A 14 -3.77 -15.07 47.29
CA ILE A 14 -3.96 -14.01 46.29
C ILE A 14 -3.27 -12.78 46.84
N ASN A 15 -1.99 -12.66 46.53
CA ASN A 15 -1.26 -11.40 46.60
C ASN A 15 -0.81 -11.07 45.19
N LEU A 16 -0.80 -9.75 44.93
CA LEU A 16 0.09 -9.04 44.01
C LEU A 16 -0.43 -8.74 42.60
N ALA A 17 -0.58 -7.43 42.38
CA ALA A 17 -0.37 -6.71 41.13
C ALA A 17 -1.36 -6.96 39.98
N ALA A 18 -2.52 -6.31 40.05
CA ALA A 18 -3.16 -5.81 38.84
C ALA A 18 -2.36 -4.59 38.34
N ALA A 19 -1.22 -4.84 37.70
CA ALA A 19 -0.51 -3.85 36.93
C ALA A 19 -1.43 -3.43 35.77
N MET A 20 -1.94 -2.21 35.86
CA MET A 20 -2.72 -1.53 34.84
C MET A 20 -1.87 -1.47 33.57
N THR A 21 -2.04 -2.46 32.70
CA THR A 21 -1.37 -2.51 31.40
C THR A 21 -1.98 -1.38 30.59
N VAL A 22 -1.19 -0.33 30.36
CA VAL A 22 -1.48 0.68 29.35
C VAL A 22 -1.53 -0.07 28.02
N ILE A 23 -2.73 -0.43 27.58
CA ILE A 23 -2.94 -0.84 26.21
C ILE A 23 -2.69 0.42 25.40
N LEU A 24 -1.48 0.51 24.82
CA LEU A 24 -1.22 1.43 23.72
C LEU A 24 -2.05 0.92 22.54
N VAL A 25 -3.35 1.21 22.55
CA VAL A 25 -4.18 1.11 21.36
C VAL A 25 -3.59 2.17 20.45
N THR A 26 -2.68 1.77 19.55
CA THR A 26 -2.39 2.55 18.37
C THR A 26 -3.71 2.64 17.63
N SER A 27 -4.43 3.73 17.89
CA SER A 27 -5.58 4.15 17.13
C SER A 27 -5.18 4.08 15.66
N PHE A 28 -5.76 3.14 14.93
CA PHE A 28 -5.89 3.29 13.49
C PHE A 28 -6.58 4.63 13.30
N LEU A 29 -5.83 5.62 12.82
CA LEU A 29 -6.41 6.89 12.47
C LEU A 29 -7.48 6.61 11.41
N PRO A 30 -8.75 6.99 11.62
CA PRO A 30 -9.71 7.00 10.53
C PRO A 30 -9.11 7.91 9.45
N GLY A 31 -8.96 7.38 8.24
CA GLY A 31 -8.37 8.10 7.12
C GLY A 31 -8.98 9.49 7.00
N THR A 32 -8.17 10.52 7.23
CA THR A 32 -8.51 11.87 6.82
C THR A 32 -8.53 11.85 5.31
N TYR A 33 -9.72 11.84 4.71
CA TYR A 33 -9.86 12.09 3.28
C TYR A 33 -9.11 13.39 2.95
N GLY A 34 -8.17 13.31 2.01
CA GLY A 34 -7.37 14.45 1.58
C GLY A 34 -5.98 14.54 2.22
N GLU A 35 -5.21 13.45 2.22
CA GLU A 35 -3.75 13.57 2.35
C GLU A 35 -3.26 14.57 1.30
N GLN A 36 -2.36 15.49 1.66
CA GLN A 36 -1.88 16.47 0.69
C GLN A 36 -1.14 15.72 -0.42
N ILE A 37 -1.63 15.84 -1.67
CA ILE A 37 -0.95 15.21 -2.81
C ILE A 37 0.52 15.64 -2.86
N PRO A 38 1.47 14.71 -3.10
CA PRO A 38 2.88 15.07 -3.21
C PRO A 38 3.09 16.19 -4.22
N SER A 39 3.99 17.12 -3.89
CA SER A 39 4.35 18.17 -4.84
C SER A 39 4.89 17.56 -6.13
N PHE A 40 4.64 18.22 -7.26
CA PHE A 40 5.12 17.75 -8.55
C PHE A 40 6.64 17.55 -8.58
N ALA A 41 7.40 18.46 -7.95
CA ALA A 41 8.85 18.33 -7.82
C ALA A 41 9.24 17.04 -7.08
N LYS A 42 8.56 16.71 -5.98
CA LYS A 42 8.80 15.48 -5.21
C LYS A 42 8.50 14.24 -6.04
N LEU A 43 7.38 14.22 -6.76
CA LEU A 43 7.04 13.14 -7.70
C LEU A 43 8.11 12.99 -8.78
N LYS A 44 8.47 14.09 -9.46
CA LYS A 44 9.46 14.10 -10.53
C LYS A 44 10.82 13.56 -10.09
N THR A 45 11.29 13.92 -8.90
CA THR A 45 12.58 13.44 -8.37
C THR A 45 12.56 11.95 -8.04
N ASN A 46 11.42 11.40 -7.61
CA ASN A 46 11.28 9.99 -7.23
C ASN A 46 10.86 9.08 -8.39
N TYR A 47 10.25 9.65 -9.43
CA TYR A 47 9.79 8.92 -10.60
C TYR A 47 10.98 8.36 -11.40
N PRO A 48 11.07 7.04 -11.61
CA PRO A 48 12.23 6.44 -12.26
C PRO A 48 12.35 6.83 -13.74
N GLY A 49 11.22 7.10 -14.41
CA GLY A 49 11.17 7.42 -15.84
C GLY A 49 11.58 6.22 -16.72
N TYR A 50 11.07 6.14 -17.95
CA TYR A 50 11.49 5.09 -18.89
C TYR A 50 12.69 5.55 -19.71
N ALA A 51 13.76 4.75 -19.75
CA ALA A 51 15.03 5.10 -20.40
C ALA A 51 14.87 5.62 -21.85
N HIS A 52 13.96 5.03 -22.63
CA HIS A 52 13.70 5.46 -24.02
C HIS A 52 13.16 6.91 -24.12
N TYR A 53 12.58 7.44 -23.05
CA TYR A 53 12.04 8.80 -22.97
C TYR A 53 12.84 9.69 -22.01
N GLY A 54 14.15 9.44 -21.84
CA GLY A 54 15.04 10.22 -20.98
C GLY A 54 14.94 9.89 -19.48
N GLY A 55 14.33 8.75 -19.14
CA GLY A 55 14.30 8.21 -17.78
C GLY A 55 15.57 7.46 -17.38
N LYS A 56 15.57 6.90 -16.17
CA LYS A 56 16.76 6.25 -15.58
C LYS A 56 16.83 4.74 -15.80
N VAL A 57 15.69 4.10 -16.06
CA VAL A 57 15.61 2.62 -16.08
C VAL A 57 14.70 2.09 -17.19
N THR A 58 15.06 0.94 -17.73
CA THR A 58 14.25 0.12 -18.64
C THR A 58 13.10 -0.59 -17.90
N ASN A 59 12.32 -1.41 -18.60
CA ASN A 59 11.25 -2.20 -17.95
C ASN A 59 11.82 -3.36 -17.13
N HIS A 60 12.83 -4.06 -17.66
CA HIS A 60 13.48 -5.17 -16.96
C HIS A 60 14.18 -4.70 -15.69
N GLU A 61 15.01 -3.65 -15.77
CA GLU A 61 15.70 -3.11 -14.59
C GLU A 61 14.73 -2.63 -13.50
N LEU A 62 13.57 -2.08 -13.89
CA LEU A 62 12.54 -1.69 -12.93
C LEU A 62 11.96 -2.92 -12.20
N ILE A 63 11.59 -3.95 -12.96
CA ILE A 63 10.99 -5.18 -12.43
C ILE A 63 11.98 -5.90 -11.52
N ASP A 64 13.24 -6.00 -11.95
CA ASP A 64 14.33 -6.60 -11.18
C ASP A 64 14.59 -5.85 -9.88
N ALA A 65 14.56 -4.50 -9.92
CA ALA A 65 14.71 -3.66 -8.74
C ALA A 65 13.56 -3.83 -7.74
N ILE A 66 12.32 -3.99 -8.22
CA ILE A 66 11.16 -4.28 -7.36
C ILE A 66 11.27 -5.70 -6.79
N GLY A 67 11.76 -6.66 -7.57
CA GLY A 67 11.90 -8.06 -7.16
C GLY A 67 10.55 -8.75 -6.94
N CYS A 68 9.55 -8.44 -7.78
CA CYS A 68 8.21 -9.01 -7.70
C CYS A 68 8.02 -10.20 -8.66
N ASN A 69 6.95 -10.97 -8.45
CA ASN A 69 6.57 -12.04 -9.37
C ASN A 69 6.11 -11.47 -10.73
N THR A 70 6.79 -11.87 -11.79
CA THR A 70 6.62 -11.33 -13.15
C THR A 70 5.47 -11.94 -13.93
N SER A 71 4.95 -13.11 -13.52
CA SER A 71 3.94 -13.87 -14.28
C SER A 71 2.63 -13.12 -14.53
N MET A 72 2.34 -12.10 -13.71
CA MET A 72 1.11 -11.31 -13.78
C MET A 72 1.34 -9.91 -14.37
N LEU A 73 2.58 -9.53 -14.68
CA LEU A 73 2.90 -8.16 -15.08
C LEU A 73 2.52 -7.90 -16.53
N LEU A 74 2.06 -6.68 -16.78
CA LEU A 74 1.83 -6.17 -18.13
C LEU A 74 3.16 -5.73 -18.75
N GLN A 75 3.20 -5.70 -20.10
CA GLN A 75 4.35 -5.15 -20.83
C GLN A 75 4.53 -3.65 -20.56
N ASP A 76 3.42 -2.93 -20.37
CA ASP A 76 3.47 -1.53 -19.94
C ASP A 76 3.76 -1.45 -18.44
N THR A 77 4.83 -0.74 -18.09
CA THR A 77 5.29 -0.54 -16.71
C THR A 77 4.91 0.84 -16.16
N SER A 78 4.13 1.64 -16.88
CA SER A 78 3.70 2.98 -16.45
C SER A 78 3.14 2.99 -15.03
N ALA A 79 2.22 2.07 -14.72
CA ALA A 79 1.63 1.88 -13.40
C ALA A 79 2.70 1.51 -12.35
N LEU A 80 3.58 0.55 -12.66
CA LEU A 80 4.67 0.15 -11.76
C LEU A 80 5.61 1.33 -11.44
N ARG A 81 5.91 2.18 -12.42
CA ARG A 81 6.77 3.35 -12.25
C ARG A 81 6.17 4.36 -11.28
N LEU A 82 4.86 4.59 -11.34
CA LEU A 82 4.16 5.42 -10.37
C LEU A 82 4.16 4.78 -8.98
N SER A 83 4.00 3.45 -8.90
CA SER A 83 4.05 2.70 -7.64
C SER A 83 5.41 2.88 -6.95
N VAL A 84 6.50 2.75 -7.71
CA VAL A 84 7.86 3.00 -7.24
C VAL A 84 8.03 4.44 -6.75
N ALA A 85 7.50 5.42 -7.49
CA ALA A 85 7.61 6.82 -7.08
C ALA A 85 6.93 7.08 -5.73
N LEU A 86 5.70 6.57 -5.55
CA LEU A 86 4.94 6.71 -4.32
C LEU A 86 5.58 5.97 -3.14
N ASN A 87 6.08 4.75 -3.34
CA ASN A 87 6.78 3.99 -2.30
C ASN A 87 8.13 4.63 -1.91
N ARG A 88 8.85 5.23 -2.86
CA ARG A 88 10.08 6.00 -2.57
C ARG A 88 9.82 7.27 -1.79
N ILE A 89 8.70 7.94 -2.06
CA ILE A 89 8.27 9.09 -1.25
C ILE A 89 7.96 8.63 0.19
N GLY A 90 7.32 7.46 0.33
CA GLY A 90 7.08 6.82 1.61
C GLY A 90 5.99 7.49 2.44
N GLY A 91 5.95 7.15 3.73
CA GLY A 91 4.96 7.68 4.69
C GLY A 91 3.52 7.47 4.21
N ALA A 92 2.70 8.50 4.34
CA ALA A 92 1.31 8.47 3.90
C ALA A 92 1.15 8.20 2.39
N HIS A 93 2.17 8.46 1.56
CA HIS A 93 2.09 8.30 0.11
C HIS A 93 2.37 6.88 -0.37
N SER A 94 3.05 6.06 0.42
CA SER A 94 3.33 4.66 0.08
C SER A 94 2.04 3.87 -0.15
N LEU A 95 2.11 2.86 -1.02
CA LEU A 95 1.04 1.90 -1.26
C LEU A 95 0.87 0.92 -0.08
N GLY A 96 1.81 0.91 0.87
CA GLY A 96 1.75 0.03 2.03
C GLY A 96 1.90 -1.42 1.64
N LYS A 97 1.46 -2.31 2.53
CA LYS A 97 1.66 -3.76 2.42
C LYS A 97 0.40 -4.51 2.01
N GLU A 98 -0.75 -3.86 2.13
CA GLU A 98 -2.07 -4.46 1.92
C GLU A 98 -2.41 -4.59 0.45
N LEU A 99 -2.79 -5.80 0.05
CA LEU A 99 -3.10 -6.12 -1.34
C LEU A 99 -4.19 -5.21 -1.92
N ILE A 100 -3.91 -4.58 -3.06
CA ILE A 100 -4.80 -3.63 -3.72
C ILE A 100 -5.64 -4.37 -4.79
N ARG A 101 -6.96 -4.20 -4.69
CA ARG A 101 -7.97 -4.84 -5.54
C ARG A 101 -9.08 -3.85 -5.88
N LEU A 102 -8.90 -3.07 -6.94
CA LEU A 102 -9.78 -1.96 -7.31
C LEU A 102 -10.39 -2.12 -8.70
N SER A 103 -9.82 -2.98 -9.55
CA SER A 103 -10.37 -3.32 -10.85
C SER A 103 -11.23 -4.58 -10.78
N LYS A 104 -12.03 -4.78 -11.83
CA LYS A 104 -12.81 -6.02 -12.03
C LYS A 104 -11.94 -7.30 -12.13
N TYR A 105 -10.62 -7.18 -12.30
CA TYR A 105 -9.70 -8.31 -12.43
C TYR A 105 -9.25 -8.87 -11.07
N GLY A 106 -9.62 -8.22 -9.96
CA GLY A 106 -9.50 -8.77 -8.59
C GLY A 106 -8.09 -8.79 -7.99
N ARG A 107 -7.03 -8.63 -8.80
CA ARG A 107 -5.66 -8.42 -8.32
C ARG A 107 -4.98 -7.33 -9.14
N ASP A 108 -4.72 -6.18 -8.51
CA ASP A 108 -4.16 -5.01 -9.20
C ASP A 108 -2.75 -4.65 -8.77
N SER A 109 -2.28 -5.25 -7.68
CA SER A 109 -0.93 -5.09 -7.19
C SER A 109 -0.17 -6.41 -7.00
N VAL A 110 1.14 -6.28 -7.03
CA VAL A 110 2.10 -7.32 -6.66
C VAL A 110 2.94 -6.85 -5.48
N THR A 111 3.33 -7.79 -4.62
CA THR A 111 4.27 -7.53 -3.53
C THR A 111 5.70 -7.51 -4.08
N GLY A 112 6.47 -6.48 -3.75
CA GLY A 112 7.90 -6.39 -4.02
C GLY A 112 8.75 -7.06 -2.94
N ARG A 113 10.07 -7.05 -3.11
CA ARG A 113 11.02 -7.63 -2.13
C ARG A 113 11.05 -6.89 -0.79
N ASP A 114 10.55 -5.67 -0.77
CA ASP A 114 10.44 -4.76 0.38
C ASP A 114 9.12 -4.91 1.14
N ASP A 115 8.32 -5.92 0.77
CA ASP A 115 6.99 -6.19 1.34
C ASP A 115 5.96 -5.08 1.04
N LEU A 116 6.29 -4.14 0.13
CA LEU A 116 5.37 -3.12 -0.33
C LEU A 116 4.59 -3.57 -1.57
N GLN A 117 3.42 -2.98 -1.75
CA GLN A 117 2.57 -3.22 -2.90
C GLN A 117 2.95 -2.31 -4.07
N TYR A 118 2.82 -2.87 -5.27
CA TYR A 118 3.07 -2.20 -6.53
C TYR A 118 1.89 -2.44 -7.46
N ILE A 119 1.08 -1.41 -7.71
CA ILE A 119 0.01 -1.47 -8.72
C ILE A 119 0.65 -1.64 -10.09
N TYR A 120 0.19 -2.63 -10.85
CA TYR A 120 0.64 -2.91 -12.22
C TYR A 120 -0.47 -2.77 -13.26
N HIS A 121 -1.73 -2.71 -12.84
CA HIS A 121 -2.87 -2.40 -13.73
C HIS A 121 -3.15 -0.89 -13.74
N PRO A 122 -2.99 -0.19 -14.87
CA PRO A 122 -3.26 1.26 -14.95
C PRO A 122 -4.69 1.65 -14.55
N ILE A 123 -5.68 0.79 -14.84
CA ILE A 123 -7.09 1.04 -14.50
C ILE A 123 -7.34 1.14 -12.99
N ALA A 124 -6.49 0.53 -12.15
CA ALA A 124 -6.62 0.59 -10.71
C ALA A 124 -6.14 1.93 -10.10
N TYR A 125 -5.34 2.71 -10.85
CA TYR A 125 -4.79 3.96 -10.33
C TYR A 125 -5.82 5.07 -10.16
N GLY A 126 -6.81 5.15 -11.05
CA GLY A 126 -7.89 6.14 -10.95
C GLY A 126 -8.60 6.08 -9.59
N PRO A 127 -9.25 4.95 -9.24
CA PRO A 127 -9.90 4.81 -7.93
C PRO A 127 -8.92 4.89 -6.76
N TYR A 128 -7.70 4.36 -6.89
CA TYR A 128 -6.70 4.42 -5.83
C TYR A 128 -6.32 5.86 -5.46
N LEU A 129 -6.04 6.70 -6.45
CA LEU A 129 -5.68 8.10 -6.21
C LEU A 129 -6.88 8.91 -5.74
N ALA A 130 -8.08 8.61 -6.22
CA ALA A 130 -9.30 9.28 -5.79
C ALA A 130 -9.61 9.02 -4.30
N ASP A 131 -9.47 7.78 -3.85
CA ASP A 131 -9.63 7.41 -2.44
C ASP A 131 -8.58 8.10 -1.56
N LYS A 132 -7.33 8.14 -2.03
CA LYS A 132 -6.20 8.65 -1.26
C LYS A 132 -6.09 10.18 -1.19
N TYR A 133 -6.28 10.85 -2.32
CA TYR A 133 -6.02 12.28 -2.50
C TYR A 133 -7.27 13.08 -2.86
N GLY A 134 -8.42 12.43 -3.07
CA GLY A 134 -9.63 13.05 -3.60
C GLY A 134 -9.72 13.02 -5.13
N TYR A 135 -10.88 13.39 -5.65
CA TYR A 135 -11.15 13.40 -7.10
C TYR A 135 -10.30 14.43 -7.86
N PRO A 136 -10.00 14.17 -9.14
CA PRO A 136 -9.22 15.10 -9.95
C PRO A 136 -9.94 16.44 -10.15
N ASN A 137 -9.19 17.54 -10.10
CA ASN A 137 -9.72 18.89 -10.34
C ASN A 137 -10.20 19.10 -11.78
N VAL A 138 -9.70 18.30 -12.73
CA VAL A 138 -10.07 18.35 -14.15
C VAL A 138 -10.31 16.93 -14.62
N SER A 139 -11.54 16.65 -15.04
CA SER A 139 -11.91 15.42 -15.73
C SER A 139 -12.45 15.77 -17.11
N LYS A 140 -11.81 15.29 -18.16
CA LYS A 140 -12.38 15.36 -19.51
C LYS A 140 -12.91 13.98 -19.85
N LEU A 141 -14.22 13.87 -20.09
CA LEU A 141 -14.78 12.66 -20.65
C LEU A 141 -14.22 12.52 -22.07
N HIS A 142 -13.59 11.38 -22.37
CA HIS A 142 -13.23 11.06 -23.75
C HIS A 142 -14.54 10.73 -24.48
N GLU A 143 -15.14 11.74 -25.13
CA GLU A 143 -16.34 11.59 -25.96
C GLU A 143 -16.09 10.85 -27.28
N LEU A 144 -14.82 10.54 -27.61
CA LEU A 144 -14.43 9.89 -28.84
C LEU A 144 -13.63 8.63 -28.54
N ASP A 145 -14.07 7.52 -29.15
CA ASP A 145 -13.39 6.23 -29.15
C ASP A 145 -11.93 6.46 -29.63
N PRO A 146 -10.89 5.99 -28.91
CA PRO A 146 -9.49 6.20 -29.29
C PRO A 146 -9.13 5.74 -30.71
N VAL A 147 -9.99 4.93 -31.35
CA VAL A 147 -9.91 4.56 -32.76
C VAL A 147 -10.06 5.77 -33.70
N ASP A 148 -10.89 6.76 -33.34
CA ASP A 148 -11.17 7.94 -34.18
C ASP A 148 -10.11 9.05 -34.07
N THR A 149 -9.24 8.99 -33.06
CA THR A 149 -8.15 9.96 -32.88
C THR A 149 -6.88 9.67 -33.70
N LYS A 150 -6.90 8.64 -34.57
CA LYS A 150 -5.81 8.35 -35.53
C LYS A 150 -6.08 8.93 -36.92
N LYS A 151 -6.30 10.25 -37.03
CA LYS A 151 -6.30 10.95 -38.33
C LYS A 151 -5.24 12.02 -38.35
#